data_AF-A0A918U645-F1
#
_entry.id   AF-A0A918U645-F1
#
_cell.length_a   1.000
_cell.length_b   1.000
_cell.length_c   1.000
_cell.angle_alpha   90.00
_cell.angle_beta   90.00
_cell.angle_gamma   90.00
#
_symmetry.space_group_name_H-M   'P 1'
#
loop_
_entity.id
_entity.type
_entity.pdbx_description
1 polymer ?
#
loop_
_entity_poly.entity_id
_entity_poly.type
_entity_poly.pdbx_seq_one_letter_code
_entity_poly.pdbx_strand_id
1 'polypeptide(L)'
;MAMEFNHAQKVATAHAITDLLAAHGVDTRDDLHTWLGHQVNRAALRTVKGVGPKSIDYIGNLVGRSHVAVDVHLRAFAVDAGVPNLPYDQLRAVYEEAAAILGHDKSGLEHTVWRYRSEAA
;
A
#
# COMPACT_ATOMS: atom_id res chain seq x y z
N MET A 1 18.92 10.75 -21.43
CA MET A 1 18.58 9.35 -21.79
C MET A 1 17.12 9.15 -21.41
N ALA A 2 16.23 8.97 -22.38
CA ALA A 2 14.81 8.77 -22.10
C ALA A 2 14.61 7.40 -21.43
N MET A 3 13.68 7.33 -20.48
CA MET A 3 13.35 6.08 -19.78
C MET A 3 12.50 5.22 -20.73
N GLU A 4 13.05 4.12 -21.22
CA GLU A 4 12.35 3.16 -22.10
C GLU A 4 11.39 2.30 -21.24
N PHE A 5 10.09 2.59 -21.31
CA PHE A 5 9.08 1.83 -20.60
C PHE A 5 8.65 0.60 -21.39
N ASN A 6 9.18 -0.57 -21.03
CA ASN A 6 8.90 -1.84 -21.72
C ASN A 6 7.53 -2.47 -21.39
N HIS A 7 6.63 -1.77 -20.68
CA HIS A 7 5.37 -2.33 -20.20
C HIS A 7 4.21 -1.35 -20.36
N ALA A 8 3.59 -1.33 -21.54
CA ALA A 8 2.52 -0.40 -21.91
C ALA A 8 1.39 -0.28 -20.87
N GLN A 9 0.98 -1.41 -20.26
CA GLN A 9 -0.04 -1.39 -19.21
C GLN A 9 0.37 -0.60 -17.96
N LYS A 10 1.66 -0.60 -17.57
CA LYS A 10 2.14 0.14 -16.40
C LYS A 10 2.13 1.64 -16.68
N VAL A 11 2.52 2.04 -17.89
CA VAL A 11 2.46 3.44 -18.35
C VAL A 11 1.01 3.93 -18.38
N ALA A 12 0.09 3.14 -18.95
CA ALA A 12 -1.34 3.46 -18.95
C ALA A 12 -1.92 3.57 -17.53
N THR A 13 -1.49 2.70 -16.60
CA THR A 13 -1.90 2.76 -15.20
C THR A 13 -1.40 4.05 -14.54
N ALA A 14 -0.15 4.43 -14.78
CA ALA A 14 0.42 5.67 -14.25
C ALA A 14 -0.35 6.91 -14.77
N HIS A 15 -0.63 6.98 -16.07
CA HIS A 15 -1.45 8.05 -16.65
C HIS A 15 -2.86 8.11 -16.04
N ALA A 16 -3.54 6.96 -15.93
CA ALA A 16 -4.88 6.93 -15.36
C ALA A 16 -4.92 7.38 -13.88
N ILE A 17 -3.87 7.06 -13.10
CA ILE A 17 -3.72 7.60 -11.75
C ILE A 17 -3.54 9.12 -11.80
N THR A 18 -2.62 9.63 -12.63
CA THR A 18 -2.35 11.08 -12.70
C THR A 18 -3.56 11.86 -13.20
N ASP A 19 -4.31 11.34 -14.17
CA ASP A 19 -5.53 11.97 -14.69
C ASP A 19 -6.63 12.03 -13.62
N LEU A 20 -6.78 10.95 -12.84
CA LEU A 20 -7.72 10.91 -11.71
C LEU A 20 -7.36 11.97 -10.66
N LEU A 21 -6.08 12.06 -10.29
CA LEU A 21 -5.59 13.02 -9.30
C LEU A 21 -5.77 14.46 -9.80
N ALA A 22 -5.40 14.74 -11.05
CA ALA A 22 -5.58 16.05 -11.67
C ALA A 22 -7.06 16.47 -11.72
N ALA A 23 -7.96 15.54 -12.06
CA ALA A 23 -9.41 15.80 -12.07
C ALA A 23 -9.98 16.14 -10.68
N HIS A 24 -9.29 15.75 -9.61
CA HIS A 24 -9.67 16.08 -8.22
C HIS A 24 -8.85 17.23 -7.64
N GLY A 25 -8.03 17.92 -8.45
CA GLY A 25 -7.21 19.05 -8.00
C GLY A 25 -6.07 18.65 -7.05
N VAL A 26 -5.59 17.40 -7.13
CA VAL A 26 -4.45 16.92 -6.34
C VAL A 26 -3.17 17.21 -7.10
N ASP A 27 -2.40 18.21 -6.66
CA ASP A 27 -1.17 18.67 -7.32
C ASP A 27 0.07 18.46 -6.44
N THR A 28 -0.08 18.58 -5.12
CA THR A 28 1.04 18.45 -4.18
C THR A 28 1.00 17.14 -3.38
N ARG A 29 2.12 16.82 -2.74
CA ARG A 29 2.22 15.71 -1.78
C ARG A 29 1.17 15.84 -0.67
N ASP A 30 0.96 17.04 -0.16
CA ASP A 30 0.06 17.28 0.96
C ASP A 30 -1.42 17.24 0.53
N ASP A 31 -1.71 17.63 -0.72
CA ASP A 31 -3.03 17.39 -1.34
C ASP A 31 -3.29 15.89 -1.43
N LEU A 32 -2.33 15.10 -1.93
CA LEU A 32 -2.48 13.66 -2.07
C LEU A 32 -2.62 12.98 -0.70
N HIS A 33 -1.84 13.44 0.29
CA HIS A 33 -2.03 13.04 1.68
C HIS A 33 -3.47 13.32 2.11
N THR A 34 -3.95 14.55 2.04
CA THR A 34 -5.31 14.90 2.48
C THR A 34 -6.38 14.09 1.74
N TRP A 35 -6.27 14.04 0.41
CA TRP A 35 -7.20 13.36 -0.49
C TRP A 35 -7.33 11.86 -0.17
N LEU A 36 -6.23 11.16 0.09
CA LEU A 36 -6.24 9.74 0.49
C LEU A 36 -6.85 9.47 1.86
N GLY A 37 -7.13 10.51 2.65
CA GLY A 37 -7.82 10.39 3.94
C GLY A 37 -9.29 10.05 3.82
N HIS A 38 -9.88 10.28 2.65
CA HIS A 38 -11.29 10.00 2.41
C HIS A 38 -11.46 8.63 1.77
N GLN A 39 -12.29 7.78 2.37
CA GLN A 39 -12.52 6.42 1.87
C GLN A 39 -13.07 6.39 0.44
N VAL A 40 -13.90 7.39 0.06
CA VAL A 40 -14.42 7.53 -1.31
C VAL A 40 -13.29 7.75 -2.34
N ASN A 41 -12.26 8.49 -1.98
CA ASN A 41 -11.11 8.76 -2.85
C ASN A 41 -10.23 7.51 -3.02
N ARG A 42 -10.04 6.76 -1.92
CA ARG A 42 -9.40 5.44 -1.98
C ARG A 42 -10.19 4.48 -2.86
N ALA A 43 -11.53 4.49 -2.76
CA ALA A 43 -12.39 3.70 -3.63
C ALA A 43 -12.29 4.14 -5.10
N ALA A 44 -12.18 5.44 -5.38
CA ALA A 44 -11.95 5.96 -6.73
C ALA A 44 -10.62 5.45 -7.33
N LEU A 45 -9.53 5.47 -6.56
CA LEU A 45 -8.25 4.88 -6.98
C LEU A 45 -8.37 3.38 -7.30
N ARG A 46 -9.19 2.63 -6.54
CA ARG A 46 -9.42 1.19 -6.80
C ARG A 46 -10.10 0.92 -8.15
N THR A 47 -10.73 1.92 -8.77
CA THR A 47 -11.35 1.76 -10.10
C THR A 47 -10.32 1.79 -11.23
N VAL A 48 -9.10 2.31 -10.98
CA VAL A 48 -8.02 2.33 -11.96
C VAL A 48 -7.49 0.90 -12.18
N LYS A 49 -7.52 0.44 -13.43
CA LYS A 49 -7.04 -0.89 -13.80
C LYS A 49 -5.57 -1.06 -13.40
N GLY A 50 -5.28 -2.09 -12.59
CA GLY A 50 -3.95 -2.38 -12.08
C GLY A 50 -3.64 -1.78 -10.70
N VAL A 51 -4.55 -0.97 -10.14
CA VAL A 51 -4.41 -0.39 -8.79
C VAL A 51 -5.14 -1.26 -7.77
N GLY A 52 -4.38 -2.09 -7.05
CA GLY A 52 -4.89 -2.93 -5.96
C GLY A 52 -4.87 -2.22 -4.59
N PRO A 53 -5.39 -2.85 -3.52
CA PRO A 53 -5.27 -2.34 -2.15
C PRO A 53 -3.82 -2.03 -1.77
N LYS A 54 -2.89 -2.94 -2.11
CA LYS A 54 -1.44 -2.74 -1.91
C LYS A 54 -0.92 -1.47 -2.57
N SER A 55 -1.36 -1.16 -3.80
CA SER A 55 -0.92 0.04 -4.51
C SER A 55 -1.35 1.31 -3.77
N ILE A 56 -2.56 1.32 -3.21
CA ILE A 56 -3.07 2.47 -2.46
C ILE A 56 -2.29 2.66 -1.16
N ASP A 57 -2.02 1.59 -0.43
CA ASP A 57 -1.24 1.67 0.80
C ASP A 57 0.20 2.10 0.50
N TYR A 58 0.80 1.64 -0.60
CA TYR A 58 2.12 2.12 -1.02
C TYR A 58 2.13 3.62 -1.36
N ILE A 59 1.14 4.11 -2.13
CA ILE A 59 1.00 5.55 -2.42
C ILE A 59 0.78 6.32 -1.10
N GLY A 60 -0.02 5.79 -0.19
CA GLY A 60 -0.24 6.34 1.15
C GLY A 60 1.07 6.49 1.92
N ASN A 61 1.89 5.43 1.95
CA ASN A 61 3.19 5.43 2.63
C ASN A 61 4.13 6.50 2.02
N LEU A 62 4.14 6.68 0.69
CA LEU A 62 4.94 7.73 0.02
C LEU A 62 4.54 9.15 0.44
N VAL A 63 3.29 9.37 0.85
CA VAL A 63 2.79 10.68 1.32
C VAL A 63 2.69 10.77 2.85
N GLY A 64 3.30 9.84 3.58
CA GLY A 64 3.35 9.87 5.05
C GLY A 64 2.12 9.33 5.77
N ARG A 65 1.20 8.66 5.06
CA ARG A 65 0.14 7.86 5.70
C ARG A 65 0.69 6.49 6.04
N SER A 66 1.04 6.25 7.30
CA SER A 66 1.53 4.94 7.74
C SER A 66 0.39 3.91 7.75
N HIS A 67 0.43 3.01 6.75
CA HIS A 67 -0.40 1.82 6.68
C HIS A 67 0.47 0.58 6.50
N VAL A 68 0.03 -0.55 7.05
CA VAL A 68 0.72 -1.84 6.82
C VAL A 68 0.40 -2.32 5.40
N ALA A 69 1.39 -2.31 4.52
CA ALA A 69 1.25 -2.80 3.15
C ALA A 69 1.45 -4.33 3.10
N VAL A 70 0.38 -5.10 3.22
CA VAL A 70 0.46 -6.58 3.22
C VAL A 70 0.96 -7.12 1.86
N ASP A 71 2.14 -7.71 1.84
CA ASP A 71 2.73 -8.35 0.66
C ASP A 71 2.89 -9.88 0.83
N VAL A 72 3.64 -10.52 -0.08
CA VAL A 72 3.87 -11.97 -0.03
C VAL A 72 4.66 -12.41 1.21
N HIS A 73 5.58 -11.57 1.70
CA HIS A 73 6.38 -11.87 2.89
C HIS A 73 5.53 -11.77 4.15
N LEU A 74 4.74 -10.69 4.29
CA LEU A 74 3.79 -10.55 5.39
C LEU A 74 2.74 -11.66 5.38
N ARG A 75 2.19 -12.01 4.21
CA ARG A 75 1.25 -13.15 4.11
C ARG A 75 1.87 -14.46 4.56
N ALA A 76 3.09 -14.76 4.14
CA ALA A 76 3.75 -15.99 4.53
C ALA A 76 4.09 -16.00 6.03
N PHE A 77 4.50 -14.85 6.58
CA PHE A 77 4.73 -14.73 8.02
C PHE A 77 3.45 -14.96 8.84
N ALA A 78 2.33 -14.40 8.39
CA ALA A 78 1.03 -14.59 9.05
C ALA A 78 0.60 -16.06 9.05
N VAL A 79 0.86 -16.80 7.97
CA VAL A 79 0.61 -18.24 7.90
C VAL A 79 1.44 -18.99 8.95
N ASP A 80 2.74 -18.70 9.03
CA ASP A 80 3.64 -19.36 10.00
C ASP A 80 3.27 -19.00 11.45
N ALA A 81 2.72 -17.80 11.67
CA ALA A 81 2.20 -17.35 12.95
C ALA A 81 0.82 -17.94 13.30
N GLY A 82 0.25 -18.83 12.47
CA GLY A 82 -1.04 -19.48 12.73
C GLY A 82 -2.28 -18.66 12.34
N VAL A 83 -2.11 -17.63 11.50
CA VAL A 83 -3.20 -16.74 11.02
C VAL A 83 -3.35 -16.86 9.49
N PRO A 84 -3.74 -18.03 8.95
CA PRO A 84 -3.83 -18.24 7.51
C PRO A 84 -5.10 -17.60 6.90
N ASN A 85 -5.04 -17.34 5.59
CA ASN A 85 -6.19 -17.06 4.73
C ASN A 85 -7.06 -15.83 5.07
N LEU A 86 -6.55 -14.87 5.85
CA LEU A 86 -7.27 -13.62 6.06
C LEU A 86 -7.35 -12.77 4.77
N PRO A 87 -8.53 -12.18 4.49
CA PRO A 87 -8.65 -11.10 3.50
C PRO A 87 -7.65 -9.98 3.78
N TYR A 88 -7.24 -9.27 2.72
CA TYR A 88 -6.21 -8.22 2.81
C TYR A 88 -6.49 -7.22 3.95
N ASP A 89 -7.70 -6.68 4.02
CA ASP A 89 -8.06 -5.65 5.00
C ASP A 89 -8.06 -6.18 6.44
N GLN A 90 -8.46 -7.44 6.63
CA GLN A 90 -8.42 -8.09 7.94
C GLN A 90 -6.99 -8.37 8.37
N LEU A 91 -6.15 -8.87 7.45
CA LEU A 91 -4.75 -9.12 7.74
C LEU A 91 -3.99 -7.82 8.03
N ARG A 92 -4.29 -6.73 7.30
CA ARG A 92 -3.77 -5.40 7.59
C ARG A 92 -4.16 -4.96 9.00
N ALA A 93 -5.43 -5.10 9.37
CA ALA A 93 -5.91 -4.75 10.70
C ALA A 93 -5.20 -5.55 11.82
N VAL A 94 -4.98 -6.85 11.62
CA VAL A 94 -4.22 -7.70 12.56
C VAL A 94 -2.81 -7.16 12.78
N TYR A 95 -2.11 -6.77 11.72
CA TYR A 95 -0.77 -6.19 11.86
C TYR A 95 -0.78 -4.82 12.54
N GLU A 96 -1.76 -3.96 12.23
CA GLU A 96 -1.89 -2.66 12.88
C GLU A 96 -2.20 -2.81 14.38
N GLU A 97 -3.01 -3.80 14.74
CA GLU A 97 -3.31 -4.14 16.14
C GLU A 97 -2.10 -4.76 16.83
N ALA A 98 -1.37 -5.67 16.18
CA ALA A 98 -0.13 -6.23 16.70
C ALA A 98 0.92 -5.14 16.96
N ALA A 99 1.08 -4.18 16.05
CA ALA A 99 1.97 -3.03 16.25
C ALA A 99 1.56 -2.20 17.48
N ALA A 100 0.26 -1.96 17.65
CA ALA A 100 -0.26 -1.24 18.81
C ALA A 100 -0.01 -1.99 20.14
N ILE A 101 -0.28 -3.30 20.17
CA ILE A 101 -0.06 -4.16 21.35
C ILE A 101 1.42 -4.20 21.73
N LEU A 102 2.32 -4.27 20.73
CA LEU A 102 3.76 -4.33 20.94
C LEU A 102 4.40 -2.95 21.18
N GLY A 103 3.63 -1.86 21.09
CA GLY A 103 4.16 -0.50 21.25
C GLY A 103 5.13 -0.08 20.14
N HIS A 104 4.97 -0.63 18.94
CA HIS A 104 5.80 -0.33 17.77
C HIS A 104 5.05 0.50 16.74
N ASP A 105 5.81 1.27 15.97
CA ASP A 105 5.28 1.91 14.76
C ASP A 105 4.83 0.85 13.74
N LYS A 106 3.73 1.12 13.05
CA LYS A 106 3.12 0.20 12.07
C LYS A 106 4.07 -0.12 10.92
N SER A 107 4.73 0.90 10.38
CA SER A 107 5.71 0.73 9.31
C SER A 107 6.98 0.05 9.82
N GLY A 108 7.38 0.32 11.07
CA GLY A 108 8.49 -0.38 11.73
C GLY A 108 8.26 -1.89 11.88
N LEU A 109 7.07 -2.30 12.32
CA LEU A 109 6.71 -3.72 12.43
C LEU A 109 6.66 -4.38 11.05
N GLU A 110 5.99 -3.75 10.08
CA GLU A 110 5.90 -4.22 8.70
C GLU A 110 7.29 -4.45 8.09
N HIS A 111 8.16 -3.45 8.19
CA HIS A 111 9.52 -3.53 7.66
C HIS A 111 10.35 -4.63 8.34
N THR A 112 10.19 -4.83 9.65
CA THR A 112 10.89 -5.88 10.39
C THR A 112 10.47 -7.27 9.95
N VAL A 113 9.16 -7.49 9.76
CA VAL A 113 8.62 -8.76 9.24
C VAL A 113 9.12 -9.01 7.82
N TRP A 114 9.08 -7.99 6.96
CA TRP A 114 9.61 -8.08 5.61
C TRP A 114 11.09 -8.50 5.62
N ARG A 115 11.94 -7.79 6.39
CA ARG A 115 13.38 -8.07 6.50
C ARG A 115 13.64 -9.50 6.99
N TYR A 116 12.97 -9.92 8.07
CA TYR A 116 13.08 -11.28 8.61
C TYR A 116 12.79 -12.35 7.54
N ARG A 117 11.78 -12.13 6.70
CA ARG A 117 11.40 -13.07 5.63
C ARG A 117 12.30 -13.00 4.41
N SER A 118 12.89 -11.85 4.11
CA SER A 118 13.84 -11.69 3.01
C SER A 118 15.21 -12.33 3.32
N GLU A 119 15.62 -12.34 4.59
CA GLU A 119 16.87 -12.96 5.05
C GLU A 119 16.76 -14.48 5.26
N ALA A 120 15.54 -14.98 5.51
CA ALA A 120 15.27 -16.41 5.67
C ALA A 120 15.04 -17.18 4.36
N ALA A 121 15.16 -16.50 3.21
CA ALA A 121 14.90 -17.04 1.86
C ALA A 121 16.18 -17.45 1.12
#